data_AF-A0A0U2LMJ4-F1
#
_entry.id   AF-A0A0U2LMJ4-F1
#
_cell.length_a   1.000
_cell.length_b   1.000
_cell.length_c   1.000
_cell.angle_alpha   90.00
_cell.angle_beta   90.00
_cell.angle_gamma   90.00
#
_symmetry.space_group_name_H-M   'P 1'
#
loop_
_entity.id
_entity.type
_entity.pdbx_description
1 polymer ?
#
loop_
_entity_poly.entity_id
_entity_poly.type
_entity_poly.pdbx_seq_one_letter_code
_entity_poly.pdbx_strand_id
1 'polypeptide(L)'
;MIVRIFDKLTFAVALIIALQVPQLTDHYQQHLAGLYQATKWQVDGYKATAKMHAFPSVKAMIDRHLRNSEPSVKTDAQQKLLTLDLFADLEGGMAIFKQGNFFEKLIYMFTPTRFDTLKNTINNFKLGIPLTFTGIAFGLVFGFLLNQLIMLPFTIYSVKKRATKVSTIEKPAQ
;
A
#
# COMPACT_ATOMS: atom_id res chain seq x y z
N MET A 1 4.73 9.46 37.58
CA MET A 1 4.85 8.02 37.26
C MET A 1 3.87 7.60 36.17
N ILE A 2 2.57 7.91 36.32
CA ILE A 2 1.50 7.54 35.37
C ILE A 2 1.78 7.98 33.92
N VAL A 3 2.15 9.25 33.67
CA VAL A 3 2.45 9.75 32.32
C VAL A 3 3.62 8.98 31.65
N ARG A 4 4.62 8.56 32.42
CA ARG A 4 5.76 7.77 31.88
C ARG A 4 5.37 6.33 31.54
N ILE A 5 4.40 5.77 32.25
CA ILE A 5 3.85 4.44 31.93
C ILE A 5 3.00 4.55 30.67
N PHE A 6 2.16 5.59 30.56
CA PHE A 6 1.37 5.87 29.37
C PHE A 6 2.28 6.05 28.15
N ASP A 7 3.39 6.78 28.26
CA ASP A 7 4.40 6.96 27.18
C ASP A 7 4.98 5.65 26.67
N LYS A 8 5.39 4.76 27.58
CA LYS A 8 5.92 3.46 27.17
C LYS A 8 4.86 2.59 26.49
N LEU A 9 3.62 2.62 26.97
CA LEU A 9 2.51 1.87 26.36
C LEU A 9 2.14 2.44 24.99
N THR A 10 2.01 3.77 24.86
CA THR A 10 1.75 4.44 23.59
C THR A 10 2.87 4.16 22.60
N PHE A 11 4.13 4.24 23.01
CA PHE A 11 5.27 3.89 22.16
C PHE A 11 5.21 2.44 21.68
N ALA A 12 4.93 1.47 22.59
CA ALA A 12 4.83 0.06 22.20
C ALA A 12 3.71 -0.17 21.17
N VAL A 13 2.53 0.41 21.37
CA VAL A 13 1.41 0.33 20.42
C VAL A 13 1.76 1.02 19.10
N ALA A 14 2.36 2.22 19.16
CA ALA A 14 2.78 2.97 17.99
C ALA A 14 3.82 2.22 17.16
N LEU A 15 4.77 1.56 17.83
CA LEU A 15 5.78 0.72 17.20
C LEU A 15 5.14 -0.50 16.51
N ILE A 16 4.19 -1.18 17.15
CA ILE A 16 3.47 -2.30 16.53
C ILE A 16 2.77 -1.84 15.26
N ILE A 17 2.05 -0.72 15.32
CA ILE A 17 1.36 -0.14 14.16
C ILE A 17 2.35 0.23 13.05
N ALA A 18 3.46 0.89 13.40
CA ALA A 18 4.48 1.31 12.45
C ALA A 18 5.14 0.12 11.73
N LEU A 19 5.37 -0.99 12.44
CA LEU A 19 5.90 -2.23 11.86
C LEU A 19 4.95 -2.91 10.87
N GLN A 20 3.65 -2.58 10.88
CA GLN A 20 2.69 -3.15 9.92
C GLN A 20 2.86 -2.56 8.51
N VAL A 21 3.38 -1.34 8.36
CA VAL A 21 3.49 -0.69 7.05
C VAL A 21 4.50 -1.39 6.12
N PRO A 22 5.73 -1.73 6.57
CA PRO A 22 6.64 -2.53 5.76
C PRO A 22 6.05 -3.90 5.39
N GLN A 23 5.41 -4.57 6.36
CA GLN A 23 4.83 -5.88 6.12
C GLN A 23 3.67 -5.83 5.13
N LEU A 24 2.82 -4.80 5.21
CA LEU A 24 1.75 -4.56 4.25
C LEU A 24 2.32 -4.34 2.84
N THR A 25 3.45 -3.62 2.74
CA THR A 25 4.15 -3.39 1.46
C THR A 25 4.62 -4.72 0.85
N ASP A 26 5.16 -5.63 1.66
CA ASP A 26 5.59 -6.95 1.20
C ASP A 26 4.41 -7.82 0.74
N HIS A 27 3.32 -7.86 1.50
CA HIS A 27 2.11 -8.59 1.12
C HIS A 27 1.46 -8.00 -0.13
N TYR A 28 1.46 -6.68 -0.26
CA TYR A 28 0.98 -5.99 -1.45
C TYR A 28 1.82 -6.35 -2.67
N GLN A 29 3.15 -6.40 -2.53
CA GLN A 29 4.04 -6.85 -3.59
C GLN A 29 3.71 -8.28 -4.04
N GLN A 30 3.45 -9.19 -3.11
CA GLN A 30 3.07 -10.57 -3.42
C GLN A 30 1.73 -10.64 -4.16
N HIS A 31 0.74 -9.88 -3.69
CA HIS A 31 -0.56 -9.81 -4.35
C HIS A 31 -0.44 -9.24 -5.78
N LEU A 32 0.29 -8.14 -5.94
CA LEU A 32 0.56 -7.50 -7.23
C LEU A 32 1.29 -8.45 -8.19
N ALA A 33 2.30 -9.17 -7.70
CA ALA A 33 3.04 -10.16 -8.47
C ALA A 33 2.15 -11.33 -8.91
N GLY A 34 1.26 -11.79 -8.04
CA GLY A 34 0.27 -12.82 -8.37
C GLY A 34 -0.68 -12.35 -9.47
N LEU A 35 -1.22 -11.13 -9.34
CA LEU A 35 -2.09 -10.54 -10.36
C LEU A 35 -1.36 -10.36 -11.69
N TYR A 36 -0.14 -9.80 -11.67
CA TYR A 36 0.71 -9.66 -12.84
C TYR A 36 0.93 -11.00 -13.55
N GLN A 37 1.30 -12.05 -12.81
CA GLN A 37 1.56 -13.36 -13.39
C GLN A 37 0.31 -13.99 -14.00
N ALA A 38 -0.84 -13.86 -13.34
CA ALA A 38 -2.12 -14.34 -13.85
C ALA A 38 -2.52 -13.61 -15.15
N THR A 39 -2.42 -12.28 -15.17
CA THR A 39 -2.74 -11.47 -16.36
C THR A 39 -1.73 -11.73 -17.49
N LYS A 40 -0.44 -11.87 -17.18
CA LYS A 40 0.59 -12.23 -18.15
C LYS A 40 0.24 -13.52 -18.87
N TRP A 41 -0.17 -14.54 -18.13
CA TRP A 41 -0.54 -15.84 -18.71
C TRP A 41 -1.71 -15.71 -19.71
N GLN A 42 -2.71 -14.89 -19.39
CA GLN A 42 -3.82 -14.60 -20.32
C GLN A 42 -3.32 -13.89 -21.58
N VAL A 43 -2.50 -12.85 -21.44
CA VAL A 43 -1.93 -12.10 -22.57
C VAL A 43 -1.06 -12.99 -23.46
N ASP A 44 -0.25 -13.87 -22.88
CA ASP A 44 0.54 -14.83 -23.62
C ASP A 44 -0.35 -15.83 -24.38
N GLY A 45 -1.47 -16.25 -23.78
CA GLY A 45 -2.51 -17.02 -24.46
C GLY A 45 -3.07 -16.28 -25.68
N TYR A 46 -3.38 -14.99 -25.56
CA TYR A 46 -3.85 -14.19 -26.70
C TYR A 46 -2.80 -14.08 -27.80
N LYS A 47 -1.51 -13.93 -27.44
CA LYS A 47 -0.39 -13.93 -28.40
C LYS A 47 -0.29 -15.25 -29.14
N ALA A 48 -0.43 -16.37 -28.43
CA ALA A 48 -0.41 -17.70 -29.03
C ALA A 48 -1.59 -17.88 -30.02
N THR A 49 -2.80 -17.49 -29.64
CA THR A 49 -3.98 -17.56 -30.53
C THR A 49 -3.82 -16.67 -31.75
N ALA A 50 -3.34 -15.43 -31.58
CA ALA A 50 -3.10 -14.53 -32.71
C ALA A 50 -2.09 -15.12 -33.70
N LYS A 51 -0.99 -15.69 -33.18
CA LYS A 51 0.02 -16.37 -34.01
C LYS A 51 -0.55 -17.59 -34.72
N MET A 52 -1.33 -18.42 -34.02
CA MET A 52 -1.94 -19.63 -34.58
C MET A 52 -2.88 -19.32 -35.76
N HIS A 53 -3.58 -18.19 -35.71
CA HIS A 53 -4.48 -17.73 -36.78
C HIS A 53 -3.85 -16.68 -37.70
N ALA A 54 -2.52 -16.56 -37.71
CA ALA A 54 -1.75 -15.66 -38.59
C ALA A 54 -2.18 -14.17 -38.53
N PHE A 55 -2.67 -13.72 -37.37
CA PHE A 55 -2.86 -12.29 -37.14
C PHE A 55 -1.50 -11.60 -36.93
N PRO A 56 -1.30 -10.38 -37.45
CA PRO A 56 -0.04 -9.66 -37.30
C PRO A 56 0.23 -9.22 -35.86
N SER A 57 -0.81 -9.11 -35.02
CA SER A 57 -0.70 -8.83 -33.60
C SER A 57 -1.94 -9.27 -32.83
N VAL A 58 -1.83 -9.36 -31.50
CA VAL A 58 -2.99 -9.56 -30.62
C VAL A 58 -4.04 -8.47 -30.83
N LYS A 59 -3.59 -7.21 -30.96
CA LYS A 59 -4.50 -6.09 -31.18
C LYS A 59 -5.26 -6.22 -32.50
N ALA A 60 -4.59 -6.64 -33.59
CA ALA A 60 -5.27 -6.87 -34.87
C ALA A 60 -6.32 -7.98 -34.79
N MET A 61 -6.05 -9.06 -34.04
CA MET A 61 -7.01 -10.12 -33.76
C MET A 61 -8.23 -9.57 -33.00
N ILE A 62 -7.99 -8.81 -31.92
CA ILE A 62 -9.06 -8.20 -31.12
C ILE A 62 -9.89 -7.22 -31.96
N ASP A 63 -9.25 -6.35 -32.75
CA ASP A 63 -9.92 -5.39 -33.64
C ASP A 63 -10.75 -6.09 -34.73
N ARG A 64 -10.39 -7.32 -35.13
CA ARG A 64 -11.22 -8.18 -35.99
C ARG A 64 -12.44 -8.70 -35.22
N HIS A 65 -12.27 -9.17 -33.99
CA HIS A 65 -13.36 -9.69 -33.16
C HIS A 65 -14.36 -8.61 -32.75
N LEU A 66 -13.92 -7.39 -32.49
CA LEU A 66 -14.79 -6.23 -32.22
C LEU A 66 -15.75 -5.89 -33.37
N ARG A 67 -15.40 -6.27 -34.60
CA ARG A 67 -16.24 -6.07 -35.79
C ARG A 67 -17.15 -7.26 -36.09
N ASN A 68 -17.14 -8.29 -35.24
CA ASN A 68 -18.00 -9.47 -35.42
C ASN A 68 -19.48 -9.08 -35.27
N SER A 69 -20.38 -9.71 -36.02
CA SER A 69 -21.82 -9.48 -35.90
C SER A 69 -22.36 -9.95 -34.54
N GLU A 70 -21.78 -11.02 -33.99
CA GLU A 70 -22.19 -11.65 -32.75
C GLU A 70 -21.83 -10.78 -31.52
N PRO A 71 -22.82 -10.34 -30.71
CA PRO A 71 -22.58 -9.48 -29.55
C PRO A 71 -21.65 -10.12 -28.51
N SER A 72 -21.76 -11.42 -28.26
CA SER A 72 -20.93 -12.12 -27.27
C SER A 72 -19.44 -12.07 -27.62
N VAL A 73 -19.09 -12.21 -28.91
CA VAL A 73 -17.70 -12.11 -29.41
C VAL A 73 -17.15 -10.69 -29.26
N LYS A 74 -17.98 -9.67 -29.47
CA LYS A 74 -17.59 -8.27 -29.24
C LYS A 74 -17.27 -8.01 -27.77
N THR A 75 -18.11 -8.48 -26.86
CA THR A 75 -17.91 -8.32 -25.41
C THR A 75 -16.65 -9.03 -24.93
N ASP A 76 -16.40 -10.26 -25.38
CA ASP A 76 -15.13 -10.97 -25.11
C ASP A 76 -13.91 -10.17 -25.62
N ALA A 77 -14.00 -9.61 -26.82
CA ALA A 77 -12.93 -8.79 -27.38
C ALA A 77 -12.68 -7.50 -26.57
N GLN A 78 -13.74 -6.85 -26.05
CA GLN A 78 -13.61 -5.71 -25.14
C GLN A 78 -12.94 -6.11 -23.82
N GLN A 79 -13.30 -7.26 -23.24
CA GLN A 79 -12.65 -7.78 -22.04
C GLN A 79 -11.16 -8.02 -22.27
N LYS A 80 -10.78 -8.55 -23.45
CA LYS A 80 -9.37 -8.74 -23.83
C LYS A 80 -8.59 -7.43 -23.91
N LEU A 81 -9.21 -6.34 -24.37
CA LEU A 81 -8.58 -5.01 -24.31
C LEU A 81 -8.32 -4.58 -22.87
N LEU A 82 -9.32 -4.71 -21.99
CA LEU A 82 -9.15 -4.38 -20.57
C LEU A 82 -8.05 -5.23 -19.92
N THR A 83 -7.91 -6.50 -20.30
CA THR A 83 -6.81 -7.36 -19.84
C THR A 83 -5.44 -6.86 -20.31
N LEU A 84 -5.33 -6.38 -21.56
CA LEU A 84 -4.07 -5.82 -22.09
C LEU A 84 -3.69 -4.53 -21.37
N ASP A 85 -4.65 -3.65 -21.13
CA ASP A 85 -4.44 -2.40 -20.42
C ASP A 85 -4.02 -2.67 -18.96
N LEU A 86 -4.72 -3.60 -18.29
CA LEU A 86 -4.37 -4.05 -16.95
C LEU A 86 -2.95 -4.66 -16.93
N PHE A 87 -2.58 -5.45 -17.94
CA PHE A 87 -1.24 -6.05 -17.98
C PHE A 87 -0.14 -4.99 -18.07
N ALA A 88 -0.30 -4.00 -18.95
CA ALA A 88 0.65 -2.90 -19.10
C ALA A 88 0.78 -2.07 -17.82
N ASP A 89 -0.35 -1.81 -17.17
CA ASP A 89 -0.41 -1.10 -15.90
C ASP A 89 0.29 -1.87 -14.75
N LEU A 90 0.04 -3.18 -14.65
CA LEU A 90 0.71 -4.06 -13.68
C LEU A 90 2.20 -4.20 -13.95
N GLU A 91 2.63 -4.19 -15.21
CA GLU A 91 4.05 -4.20 -15.58
C GLU A 91 4.78 -2.98 -15.03
N GLY A 92 4.17 -1.79 -15.15
CA GLY A 92 4.67 -0.56 -14.54
C GLY A 92 4.76 -0.64 -13.02
N GLY A 93 3.71 -1.17 -12.38
CA GLY A 93 3.72 -1.42 -10.93
C GLY A 93 4.83 -2.37 -10.49
N MET A 94 5.03 -3.46 -11.20
CA MET A 94 6.10 -4.42 -10.92
C MET A 94 7.49 -3.81 -11.09
N ALA A 95 7.68 -2.88 -12.01
CA ALA A 95 8.94 -2.15 -12.16
C ALA A 95 9.26 -1.33 -10.90
N ILE A 96 8.26 -0.61 -10.35
CA ILE A 96 8.40 0.16 -9.10
C ILE A 96 8.75 -0.77 -7.93
N PHE A 97 8.09 -1.93 -7.80
CA PHE A 97 8.39 -2.85 -6.71
C PHE A 97 9.74 -3.56 -6.83
N LYS A 98 10.24 -3.75 -8.06
CA LYS A 98 11.55 -4.37 -8.30
C LYS A 98 12.73 -3.41 -8.15
N GLN A 99 12.59 -2.18 -8.65
CA GLN A 99 13.70 -1.23 -8.78
C GLN A 99 13.56 0.00 -7.89
N GLY A 100 12.34 0.34 -7.49
CA GLY A 100 12.04 1.52 -6.68
C GLY A 100 12.46 1.36 -5.22
N ASN A 101 12.71 2.50 -4.58
CA ASN A 101 12.97 2.59 -3.17
C ASN A 101 11.69 2.36 -2.34
N PHE A 102 11.84 2.21 -1.02
CA PHE A 102 10.72 1.90 -0.13
C PHE A 102 9.60 2.96 -0.17
N PHE A 103 9.94 4.26 -0.28
CA PHE A 103 8.94 5.33 -0.32
C PHE A 103 8.16 5.35 -1.63
N GLU A 104 8.80 5.07 -2.76
CA GLU A 104 8.12 4.94 -4.05
C GLU A 104 7.08 3.81 -4.02
N LYS A 105 7.41 2.68 -3.37
CA LYS A 105 6.47 1.57 -3.16
C LYS A 105 5.26 1.99 -2.31
N LEU A 106 5.49 2.77 -1.25
CA LEU A 106 4.40 3.30 -0.42
C LEU A 106 3.50 4.26 -1.21
N ILE A 107 4.08 5.21 -1.93
CA ILE A 107 3.33 6.18 -2.73
C ILE A 107 2.47 5.44 -3.77
N TYR A 108 3.06 4.47 -4.46
CA TYR A 108 2.33 3.64 -5.42
C TYR A 108 1.17 2.90 -4.74
N MET A 109 1.43 2.20 -3.63
CA MET A 109 0.44 1.40 -2.91
C MET A 109 -0.76 2.23 -2.42
N PHE A 110 -0.52 3.46 -1.96
CA PHE A 110 -1.55 4.36 -1.44
C PHE A 110 -2.14 5.31 -2.49
N THR A 111 -1.81 5.15 -3.77
CA THR A 111 -2.44 5.91 -4.85
C THR A 111 -3.92 5.51 -4.98
N PRO A 112 -4.88 6.45 -5.17
CA PRO A 112 -6.31 6.14 -5.18
C PRO A 112 -6.73 5.05 -6.17
N THR A 113 -6.09 4.97 -7.34
CA THR A 113 -6.34 3.94 -8.35
C THR A 113 -5.96 2.53 -7.89
N ARG A 114 -5.22 2.39 -6.80
CA ARG A 114 -4.74 1.12 -6.22
C ARG A 114 -5.53 0.67 -5.01
N PHE A 115 -6.52 1.44 -4.57
CA PHE A 115 -7.25 1.18 -3.34
C PHE A 115 -7.96 -0.17 -3.33
N ASP A 116 -8.50 -0.64 -4.46
CA ASP A 116 -9.12 -1.96 -4.52
C ASP A 116 -8.10 -3.08 -4.29
N THR A 117 -6.94 -3.01 -4.94
CA THR A 117 -5.83 -3.95 -4.72
C THR A 117 -5.32 -3.91 -3.29
N LEU A 118 -5.18 -2.69 -2.73
CA LEU A 118 -4.76 -2.49 -1.35
C LEU A 118 -5.78 -3.06 -0.36
N LYS A 119 -7.06 -2.79 -0.56
CA LYS A 119 -8.16 -3.31 0.26
C LYS A 119 -8.20 -4.84 0.21
N ASN A 120 -8.05 -5.43 -0.96
CA ASN A 120 -7.97 -6.89 -1.11
C ASN A 120 -6.75 -7.48 -0.40
N THR A 121 -5.62 -6.77 -0.42
CA THR A 121 -4.42 -7.16 0.32
C THR A 121 -4.68 -7.10 1.83
N ILE A 122 -5.29 -6.02 2.33
CA ILE A 122 -5.63 -5.83 3.74
C ILE A 122 -6.61 -6.90 4.24
N ASN A 123 -7.61 -7.26 3.44
CA ASN A 123 -8.58 -8.30 3.80
C ASN A 123 -7.94 -9.68 4.04
N ASN A 124 -6.79 -9.94 3.41
CA ASN A 124 -6.02 -11.18 3.55
C ASN A 124 -4.72 -10.97 4.35
N PHE A 125 -4.55 -9.79 4.94
CA PHE A 125 -3.35 -9.42 5.67
C PHE A 125 -3.29 -10.17 7.00
N LYS A 126 -2.08 -10.60 7.36
CA LYS A 126 -1.79 -11.22 8.65
C LYS A 126 -0.77 -10.38 9.37
N LEU A 127 -1.03 -10.04 10.62
CA LEU A 127 -0.07 -9.34 11.47
C LEU A 127 1.23 -10.15 11.59
N GLY A 128 2.34 -9.45 11.61
CA GLY A 128 3.67 -10.03 11.71
C GLY A 128 4.71 -8.97 12.04
N ILE A 129 5.96 -9.40 12.12
CA ILE A 129 7.09 -8.54 12.41
C ILE A 129 8.01 -8.58 11.19
N PRO A 130 8.27 -7.44 10.53
CA PRO A 130 9.23 -7.39 9.44
C PRO A 130 10.62 -7.73 10.00
N LEU A 131 11.25 -8.76 9.43
CA LEU A 131 12.60 -9.18 9.80
C LEU A 131 13.69 -8.43 8.99
N THR A 132 13.29 -7.49 8.14
CA THR A 132 14.20 -6.71 7.30
C THR A 132 14.73 -5.50 8.06
N PHE A 133 15.99 -5.14 7.82
CA PHE A 133 16.60 -3.96 8.44
C PHE A 133 15.80 -2.69 8.14
N THR A 134 15.41 -2.47 6.88
CA THR A 134 14.59 -1.32 6.48
C THR A 134 13.24 -1.30 7.18
N GLY A 135 12.60 -2.46 7.36
CA GLY A 135 11.32 -2.55 8.06
C GLY A 135 11.44 -2.23 9.55
N ILE A 136 12.48 -2.72 10.20
CA ILE A 136 12.78 -2.40 11.61
C ILE A 136 13.13 -0.92 11.78
N ALA A 137 14.00 -0.38 10.93
CA ALA A 137 14.40 1.03 10.96
C ALA A 137 13.19 1.95 10.74
N PHE A 138 12.33 1.63 9.77
CA PHE A 138 11.07 2.35 9.55
C PHE A 138 10.16 2.26 10.77
N GLY A 139 9.96 1.05 11.32
CA GLY A 139 9.15 0.84 12.52
C GLY A 139 9.61 1.68 13.71
N LEU A 140 10.92 1.73 13.96
CA LEU A 140 11.49 2.54 15.04
C LEU A 140 11.31 4.04 14.82
N VAL A 141 11.68 4.54 13.63
CA VAL A 141 11.58 5.98 13.32
C VAL A 141 10.12 6.42 13.32
N PHE A 142 9.28 5.71 12.58
CA PHE A 142 7.86 6.06 12.44
C PHE A 142 7.08 5.80 13.74
N GLY A 143 7.39 4.73 14.47
CA GLY A 143 6.80 4.46 15.79
C GLY A 143 7.16 5.53 16.82
N PHE A 144 8.41 6.02 16.81
CA PHE A 144 8.82 7.16 17.64
C PHE A 144 8.06 8.44 17.26
N LEU A 145 8.00 8.77 15.96
CA LEU A 145 7.27 9.95 15.48
C LEU A 145 5.78 9.89 15.84
N LEU A 146 5.16 8.73 15.65
CA LEU A 146 3.75 8.50 15.98
C LEU A 146 3.51 8.63 17.49
N ASN A 147 4.40 8.08 18.32
CA ASN A 147 4.33 8.27 19.77
C ASN A 147 4.37 9.76 20.14
N GLN A 148 5.33 10.51 19.58
CA GLN A 148 5.43 11.94 19.85
C GLN A 148 4.18 12.70 19.40
N LEU A 149 3.62 12.34 18.24
CA LEU A 149 2.40 12.94 17.72
C LEU A 149 1.20 12.69 18.64
N ILE A 150 1.04 11.46 19.14
CA ILE A 150 -0.03 11.09 20.08
C ILE A 150 0.17 11.78 21.44
N MET A 151 1.42 11.93 21.88
CA MET A 151 1.75 12.47 23.19
C MET A 151 1.79 14.01 23.27
N LEU A 152 1.98 14.71 22.16
CA LEU A 152 1.96 16.16 22.06
C LEU A 152 0.86 16.85 22.89
N PRO A 153 -0.44 16.52 22.78
CA PRO A 153 -1.49 17.17 23.55
C PRO A 153 -1.33 16.99 25.07
N PHE A 154 -0.88 15.82 25.53
CA PHE A 154 -0.66 15.53 26.95
C PHE A 154 0.57 16.28 27.49
N THR A 155 1.63 16.37 26.70
CA THR A 155 2.85 17.11 27.05
C THR A 155 2.56 18.61 27.16
N ILE A 156 1.82 19.18 26.20
CA ILE A 156 1.40 20.59 26.23
C ILE A 156 0.52 20.87 27.47
N TYR A 157 -0.46 20.00 27.75
CA TYR A 157 -1.35 20.14 28.90
C TYR A 157 -0.60 20.08 30.25
N SER A 158 0.34 19.15 30.39
CA SER A 158 1.12 18.97 31.63
C SER A 158 2.11 20.11 31.87
N VAL A 159 2.71 20.69 30.81
CA VAL A 159 3.55 21.89 30.91
C VAL A 159 2.73 23.10 31.36
N LYS A 160 1.54 23.33 30.78
CA LYS A 160 0.64 24.41 31.20
C LYS A 160 0.25 24.29 32.68
N LYS A 161 -0.17 23.10 33.12
CA LYS A 161 -0.56 22.87 34.53
C LYS A 161 0.59 23.12 35.51
N ARG A 162 1.83 22.80 35.13
CA ARG A 162 3.02 23.11 35.95
C ARG A 162 3.27 24.61 36.02
N ALA A 163 3.20 25.33 34.90
CA ALA A 163 3.37 26.78 34.87
C ALA A 163 2.31 27.51 35.71
N THR A 164 1.04 27.09 35.63
CA THR A 164 -0.04 27.66 36.46
C THR A 164 0.22 27.41 37.95
N LYS A 165 0.61 26.19 38.34
CA LYS A 165 0.92 25.86 39.74
C LYS A 165 2.08 26.68 40.30
N VAL A 166 3.11 26.96 39.51
CA VAL A 166 4.23 27.83 39.92
C VAL A 166 3.74 29.27 40.15
N SER A 167 2.92 29.82 39.23
CA SER A 167 2.37 31.18 39.40
C SER A 167 1.43 31.34 40.61
N THR A 168 0.72 30.28 41.02
CA THR A 168 -0.14 30.29 42.21
C THR A 168 0.67 30.24 43.50
N ILE A 169 1.85 29.60 43.50
CA ILE A 169 2.74 29.56 44.67
C ILE A 169 3.46 30.90 44.86
N GLU A 170 3.76 31.62 43.78
CA GLU A 170 4.42 32.95 43.83
C GLU A 170 3.49 34.12 44.17
N LYS A 171 2.16 33.91 44.20
CA LYS A 171 1.20 34.89 44.72
C LYS A 171 0.78 34.50 46.15
N PRO A 172 1.48 34.94 47.21
CA PRO A 172 0.96 34.81 48.56
C PRO A 172 -0.34 35.61 48.68
N ALA A 173 -1.33 35.03 49.37
CA ALA A 173 -2.60 35.67 49.65
C ALA A 173 -2.35 37.04 50.31
N GLN A 174 -2.82 38.10 49.65
CA GLN A 174 -3.01 39.42 50.26
C GLN A 174 -4.34 39.42 51.02
#